data_AF-A0A2V7XPY6-F1
#
_entry.id   AF-A0A2V7XPY6-F1
#
_cell.length_a   1.000
_cell.length_b   1.000
_cell.length_c   1.000
_cell.angle_alpha   90.00
_cell.angle_beta   90.00
_cell.angle_gamma   90.00
#
_symmetry.space_group_name_H-M   'P 1'
#
loop_
_entity.id
_entity.type
_entity.pdbx_description
1 polymer ?
#
loop_
_entity_poly.entity_id
_entity_poly.type
_entity_poly.pdbx_seq_one_letter_code
_entity_poly.pdbx_strand_id
1 'polypeptide(L)'
;MRQRFAIEDGQGDEPYRSDEVDVRGWVALQQRIPQIAAIDAYQAVFVDAPVKGIEEISLPNVADPFHVASLSALVTALQIFAASSSLPTDDVELMQLAAKYLEEDELIEADLDIQTYIQLMLSARQAVARRQALWIVG
;
A
#
# COMPACT_ATOMS: atom_id res chain seq x y z
N MET A 1 -2.45 -15.59 -17.80
CA MET A 1 -2.24 -14.65 -16.68
C MET A 1 -0.86 -13.98 -16.71
N ARG A 2 0.26 -14.72 -16.89
CA ARG A 2 1.64 -14.18 -16.95
C ARG A 2 1.94 -13.07 -17.98
N GLN A 3 1.14 -12.89 -19.02
CA GLN A 3 1.38 -11.85 -20.04
C GLN A 3 0.68 -10.52 -19.77
N ARG A 4 -0.32 -10.48 -18.87
CA ARG A 4 -1.12 -9.27 -18.63
C ARG A 4 -0.62 -8.48 -17.42
N PHE A 5 -0.17 -9.20 -16.41
CA PHE A 5 0.61 -8.66 -15.31
C PHE A 5 2.04 -9.08 -15.58
N ALA A 6 2.83 -8.22 -16.21
CA ALA A 6 4.26 -8.36 -16.17
C ALA A 6 4.67 -8.11 -14.72
N ILE A 7 4.46 -9.11 -13.86
CA ILE A 7 5.27 -9.26 -12.66
C ILE A 7 6.61 -9.66 -13.26
N GLU A 8 7.43 -8.66 -13.61
CA GLU A 8 8.84 -8.92 -13.82
C GLU A 8 9.30 -9.49 -12.48
N ASP A 9 9.36 -10.82 -12.40
CA ASP A 9 10.26 -11.51 -11.51
C ASP A 9 11.63 -10.94 -11.89
N GLY A 10 12.00 -9.81 -11.27
CA GLY A 10 13.36 -9.28 -11.35
C GLY A 10 14.25 -10.49 -11.10
N GLN A 11 15.11 -10.81 -12.06
CA GLN A 11 15.89 -12.04 -12.06
C GLN A 11 16.53 -12.27 -10.67
N GLY A 12 15.90 -13.08 -9.83
CA GLY A 12 16.38 -13.38 -8.48
C GLY A 12 16.08 -12.37 -7.35
N ASP A 13 15.27 -11.33 -7.56
CA ASP A 13 14.89 -10.40 -6.47
C ASP A 13 13.60 -10.87 -5.78
N GLU A 14 13.64 -11.01 -4.45
CA GLU A 14 12.46 -11.31 -3.63
C GLU A 14 11.34 -10.29 -3.89
N PRO A 15 10.06 -10.72 -3.89
CA PRO A 15 8.94 -9.80 -4.08
C PRO A 15 9.00 -8.68 -3.05
N TYR A 16 8.88 -7.43 -3.51
CA TYR A 16 8.90 -6.28 -2.61
C TYR A 16 7.65 -6.27 -1.74
N ARG A 17 7.86 -6.48 -0.44
CA ARG A 17 6.82 -6.50 0.59
C ARG A 17 6.85 -5.20 1.36
N SER A 18 5.68 -4.68 1.71
CA SER A 18 5.61 -3.64 2.73
C SER A 18 6.12 -4.18 4.06
N ASP A 19 6.46 -3.29 4.98
CA ASP A 19 6.46 -3.62 6.41
C ASP A 19 5.03 -4.04 6.83
N GLU A 20 4.90 -4.71 7.98
CA GLU A 20 3.62 -5.19 8.52
C GLU A 20 2.66 -4.02 8.76
N VAL A 21 1.50 -4.06 8.09
CA VAL A 21 0.45 -3.05 8.21
C VAL A 21 -0.54 -3.48 9.29
N ASP A 22 -0.70 -2.68 10.35
CA ASP A 22 -1.74 -2.94 11.37
C ASP A 22 -3.12 -2.92 10.69
N VAL A 23 -3.87 -4.02 10.84
CA VAL A 23 -5.23 -4.18 10.32
C VAL A 23 -6.15 -3.02 10.72
N ARG A 24 -6.02 -2.52 11.95
CA ARG A 24 -6.83 -1.39 12.44
C ARG A 24 -6.49 -0.11 11.68
N GLY A 25 -5.20 0.10 11.39
CA GLY A 25 -4.73 1.22 10.59
C GLY A 25 -5.16 1.10 9.13
N TRP A 26 -5.12 -0.11 8.56
CA TRP A 26 -5.66 -0.37 7.23
C TRP A 26 -7.15 -0.03 7.14
N VAL A 27 -7.96 -0.54 8.07
CA VAL A 27 -9.40 -0.27 8.11
C VAL A 27 -9.67 1.22 8.32
N ALA A 28 -8.90 1.90 9.17
CA ALA A 28 -9.00 3.35 9.35
C ALA A 28 -8.71 4.11 8.04
N LEU A 29 -7.65 3.72 7.32
CA LEU A 29 -7.29 4.32 6.04
C LEU A 29 -8.34 4.05 4.95
N GLN A 30 -8.93 2.85 4.91
CA GLN A 30 -10.01 2.50 3.98
C GLN A 30 -11.24 3.40 4.13
N GLN A 31 -11.57 3.82 5.35
CA GLN A 31 -12.67 4.77 5.59
C GLN A 31 -12.40 6.15 4.98
N ARG A 32 -11.12 6.50 4.76
CA ARG A 32 -10.67 7.77 4.20
C ARG A 32 -10.41 7.69 2.69
N ILE A 33 -10.03 6.52 2.20
CA ILE A 33 -9.61 6.27 0.82
C ILE A 33 -10.56 5.23 0.17
N PRO A 34 -11.66 5.68 -0.47
CA PRO A 34 -12.63 4.79 -1.10
C PRO A 34 -12.02 3.83 -2.13
N GLN A 35 -10.91 4.21 -2.76
CA GLN A 35 -10.23 3.44 -3.80
C GLN A 35 -9.63 2.13 -3.28
N ILE A 36 -9.38 2.01 -1.97
CA ILE A 36 -8.87 0.78 -1.35
C ILE A 36 -9.89 0.12 -0.41
N ALA A 37 -11.11 0.65 -0.31
CA ALA A 37 -12.11 0.23 0.68
C ALA A 37 -12.59 -1.23 0.52
N ALA A 38 -12.48 -1.81 -0.68
CA ALA A 38 -12.84 -3.20 -0.94
C ALA A 38 -11.62 -4.15 -1.01
N ILE A 39 -10.44 -3.68 -0.62
CA ILE A 39 -9.20 -4.45 -0.67
C ILE A 39 -8.90 -5.02 0.72
N ASP A 40 -8.99 -6.33 0.89
CA ASP A 40 -8.40 -7.02 2.05
C ASP A 40 -6.86 -6.85 2.07
N ALA A 41 -6.32 -6.32 3.17
CA ALA A 41 -4.88 -6.08 3.34
C ALA A 41 -4.04 -7.36 3.15
N TYR A 42 -4.51 -8.50 3.66
CA TYR A 42 -3.79 -9.78 3.61
C TYR A 42 -3.70 -10.36 2.20
N GLN A 43 -4.57 -9.90 1.30
CA GLN A 43 -4.68 -10.38 -0.06
C GLN A 43 -4.27 -9.29 -1.08
N ALA A 44 -3.79 -8.13 -0.63
CA ALA A 44 -3.57 -6.98 -1.49
C ALA A 44 -2.23 -7.04 -2.23
N VAL A 45 -2.31 -6.93 -3.56
CA VAL A 45 -1.15 -6.79 -4.44
C VAL A 45 -1.36 -5.61 -5.38
N PHE A 46 -0.46 -4.64 -5.31
CA PHE A 46 -0.48 -3.48 -6.20
C PHE A 46 0.58 -3.63 -7.28
N VAL A 47 0.17 -3.65 -8.54
CA VAL A 47 1.05 -3.91 -9.68
C VAL A 47 1.23 -2.68 -10.57
N ASP A 48 2.39 -2.58 -11.22
CA ASP A 48 2.63 -1.56 -12.24
C ASP A 48 1.96 -1.96 -13.58
N ALA A 49 0.63 -1.98 -13.56
CA ALA A 49 -0.20 -2.30 -14.71
C ALA A 49 -1.48 -1.44 -14.72
N PRO A 50 -2.09 -1.20 -15.90
CA PRO A 50 -3.29 -0.40 -16.04
C PRO A 50 -4.55 -1.19 -15.62
N VAL A 51 -4.66 -1.49 -14.33
CA VAL A 51 -5.83 -2.13 -13.71
C VAL A 51 -6.88 -1.05 -13.43
N LYS A 52 -8.12 -1.22 -13.93
CA LYS A 52 -9.20 -0.21 -13.84
C LYS A 52 -10.00 -0.23 -12.53
N GLY A 53 -9.61 -1.09 -11.58
CA GLY A 53 -10.31 -1.33 -10.32
C GLY A 53 -9.58 -2.41 -9.52
N ILE A 54 -10.33 -3.22 -8.80
CA ILE A 54 -9.82 -4.41 -8.11
C ILE A 54 -10.12 -5.62 -8.98
N GLU A 55 -9.10 -6.41 -9.29
CA GLU A 55 -9.23 -7.71 -9.96
C GLU A 55 -8.94 -8.82 -8.95
N GLU A 56 -9.83 -9.81 -8.85
CA GLU A 56 -9.62 -11.00 -8.03
C GLU A 56 -8.87 -12.06 -8.82
N ILE A 57 -7.75 -12.55 -8.28
CA ILE A 57 -6.94 -13.62 -8.88
C ILE A 57 -6.88 -14.81 -7.93
N SER A 58 -7.56 -15.89 -8.30
CA SER A 58 -7.42 -17.18 -7.62
C SER A 58 -6.20 -17.93 -8.13
N LEU A 59 -5.36 -18.42 -7.22
CA LEU A 59 -4.25 -19.32 -7.53
C LEU A 59 -4.58 -20.75 -7.08
N PRO A 60 -4.17 -21.78 -7.84
CA PRO A 60 -4.30 -23.16 -7.38
C PRO A 60 -3.61 -23.36 -6.03
N ASN A 61 -4.29 -24.00 -5.09
CA ASN A 61 -3.83 -24.30 -3.72
C ASN A 61 -3.74 -23.10 -2.75
N VAL A 62 -4.27 -21.93 -3.11
CA VAL A 62 -4.50 -20.83 -2.16
C VAL A 62 -6.01 -20.78 -1.85
N ALA A 63 -6.35 -20.63 -0.57
CA ALA A 63 -7.75 -20.66 -0.13
C ALA A 63 -8.52 -19.42 -0.59
N ASP A 64 -7.90 -18.25 -0.51
CA ASP A 64 -8.52 -16.96 -0.79
C ASP A 64 -7.94 -16.33 -2.07
N PRO A 65 -8.76 -15.58 -2.84
CA PRO A 65 -8.27 -14.85 -4.01
C PRO A 65 -7.41 -13.65 -3.60
N PHE A 66 -6.39 -13.34 -4.40
CA PHE A 66 -5.64 -12.10 -4.27
C PHE A 66 -6.43 -10.93 -4.87
N HIS A 67 -6.40 -9.78 -4.21
CA HIS A 67 -6.90 -8.50 -4.71
C HIS A 67 -5.79 -7.75 -5.43
N VAL A 68 -5.84 -7.73 -6.76
CA VAL A 68 -4.89 -7.03 -7.60
C VAL A 68 -5.42 -5.67 -8.01
N ALA A 69 -4.67 -4.62 -7.68
CA ALA A 69 -5.01 -3.23 -8.02
C ALA A 69 -3.81 -2.50 -8.63
N SER A 70 -4.05 -1.33 -9.20
CA SER A 70 -2.99 -0.54 -9.82
C SER A 70 -2.15 0.21 -8.79
N LEU A 71 -0.83 0.06 -8.86
CA LEU A 71 0.12 0.77 -8.00
C LEU A 71 0.08 2.29 -8.21
N SER A 72 -0.07 2.75 -9.46
CA SER A 72 -0.18 4.18 -9.76
C SER A 72 -1.50 4.79 -9.25
N ALA A 73 -2.58 4.02 -9.28
CA ALA A 73 -3.85 4.42 -8.69
C ALA A 73 -3.76 4.51 -7.16
N LEU A 74 -3.06 3.57 -6.51
CA LEU A 74 -2.79 3.64 -5.07
C LEU A 74 -2.01 4.92 -4.71
N VAL A 75 -0.89 5.19 -5.37
CA VAL A 75 -0.07 6.39 -5.10
C VAL A 75 -0.90 7.66 -5.27
N THR A 76 -1.72 7.71 -6.33
CA THR A 76 -2.61 8.86 -6.57
C THR A 76 -3.64 9.02 -5.44
N ALA A 77 -4.25 7.93 -4.98
CA ALA A 77 -5.22 7.96 -3.90
C ALA A 77 -4.59 8.42 -2.57
N LEU A 78 -3.37 7.98 -2.28
CA LEU A 78 -2.60 8.40 -1.11
C LEU A 78 -2.22 9.88 -1.19
N GLN A 79 -1.84 10.39 -2.36
CA GLN A 79 -1.56 11.82 -2.55
C GLN A 79 -2.82 12.68 -2.36
N ILE A 80 -3.98 12.21 -2.82
CA ILE A 80 -5.25 12.91 -2.60
C ILE A 80 -5.60 12.96 -1.11
N PHE A 81 -5.43 11.84 -0.39
CA PHE A 81 -5.63 11.80 1.06
C PHE A 81 -4.66 12.73 1.79
N ALA A 82 -3.39 12.75 1.39
CA ALA A 82 -2.39 13.62 1.97
C ALA A 82 -2.77 15.09 1.80
N ALA A 83 -3.21 15.48 0.60
CA ALA A 83 -3.65 16.83 0.32
C ALA A 83 -4.89 17.24 1.14
N SER A 84 -5.87 16.34 1.32
CA SER A 84 -7.08 16.65 2.10
C SER A 84 -6.81 16.74 3.60
N SER A 85 -5.79 16.03 4.08
CA SER A 85 -5.42 15.96 5.51
C SER A 85 -4.21 16.85 5.85
N SER A 86 -3.71 17.65 4.90
CA SER A 86 -2.51 18.48 5.04
C SER A 86 -1.26 17.71 5.48
N LEU A 87 -1.12 16.46 4.99
CA LEU A 87 0.02 15.59 5.27
C LEU A 87 1.14 15.77 4.24
N PRO A 88 2.40 15.52 4.63
CA PRO A 88 3.52 15.58 3.72
C PRO A 88 3.44 14.47 2.67
N THR A 89 4.00 14.72 1.48
CA THR A 89 4.20 13.67 0.47
C THR A 89 5.66 13.47 0.12
N ASP A 90 6.57 14.33 0.59
CA ASP A 90 8.00 14.19 0.39
C ASP A 90 8.58 13.10 1.30
N ASP A 91 9.54 12.32 0.79
CA ASP A 91 10.08 11.16 1.51
C ASP A 91 10.79 11.59 2.80
N VAL A 92 11.47 12.74 2.81
CA VAL A 92 12.17 13.24 4.01
C VAL A 92 11.17 13.66 5.08
N GLU A 93 10.13 14.40 4.69
CA GLU A 93 9.07 14.84 5.60
C GLU A 93 8.26 13.64 6.13
N LEU A 94 8.02 12.63 5.30
CA LEU A 94 7.37 11.37 5.70
C LEU A 94 8.23 10.60 6.72
N MET A 95 9.54 10.50 6.50
CA MET A 95 10.45 9.87 7.47
C MET A 95 10.52 10.64 8.79
N GLN A 96 10.50 11.97 8.76
CA GLN A 96 10.44 12.80 9.97
C GLN A 96 9.13 12.57 10.73
N LEU A 97 8.01 12.52 10.02
CA LEU A 97 6.71 12.26 10.63
C LEU A 97 6.64 10.84 11.21
N ALA A 98 7.21 9.84 10.52
CA ALA A 98 7.33 8.48 11.06
C ALA A 98 8.14 8.45 12.36
N ALA A 99 9.29 9.14 12.40
CA ALA A 99 10.12 9.23 13.61
C ALA A 99 9.36 9.88 14.77
N LYS A 100 8.57 10.92 14.51
CA LYS A 100 7.73 11.55 15.52
C LYS A 100 6.73 10.57 16.15
N TYR A 101 6.04 9.76 15.33
CA TYR A 101 5.11 8.76 15.83
C TYR A 101 5.79 7.64 16.64
N LEU A 102 7.09 7.39 16.43
CA LEU A 102 7.86 6.44 17.25
C LEU A 102 8.25 7.02 18.62
N GLU A 103 8.34 8.34 18.75
CA GLU A 103 8.75 9.02 20.00
C GLU A 103 7.55 9.39 20.89
N GLU A 104 6.36 9.54 20.30
CA GLU A 104 5.15 10.05 20.99
C GLU A 104 4.06 8.95 21.10
N ASP A 105 4.16 8.10 22.13
CA ASP A 105 3.22 6.99 22.39
C ASP A 105 1.73 7.41 22.46
N GLU A 106 1.45 8.64 22.88
CA GLU A 106 0.08 9.17 23.02
C GLU A 106 -0.63 9.40 21.66
N LEU A 107 0.11 9.49 20.55
CA LEU A 107 -0.45 9.69 19.22
C LEU A 107 -0.78 8.38 18.48
N ILE A 108 -0.32 7.24 19.01
CA ILE A 108 -0.36 5.96 18.28
C ILE A 108 -1.79 5.48 18.02
N GLU A 109 -2.70 5.61 18.98
CA GLU A 109 -4.08 5.13 18.80
C GLU A 109 -4.98 6.13 18.07
N ALA A 110 -4.65 7.43 18.08
CA ALA A 110 -5.49 8.48 17.50
C ALA A 110 -5.35 8.59 15.97
N ASP A 111 -4.15 8.28 15.45
CA ASP A 111 -3.74 8.58 14.08
C ASP A 111 -3.35 7.32 13.30
N LEU A 112 -4.07 6.22 13.51
CA LEU A 112 -3.77 4.92 12.86
C LEU A 112 -3.86 4.99 11.33
N ASP A 113 -4.76 5.82 10.77
CA ASP A 113 -4.85 6.07 9.33
C ASP A 113 -3.61 6.81 8.81
N ILE A 114 -3.12 7.81 9.55
CA ILE A 114 -1.92 8.58 9.18
C ILE A 114 -0.66 7.71 9.25
N GLN A 115 -0.49 6.89 10.29
CA GLN A 115 0.65 5.96 10.39
C GLN A 115 0.65 4.96 9.22
N THR A 116 -0.51 4.39 8.92
CA THR A 116 -0.68 3.46 7.79
C THR A 116 -0.41 4.17 6.46
N TYR A 117 -0.87 5.40 6.31
CA TYR A 117 -0.60 6.23 5.14
C TYR A 117 0.90 6.42 4.93
N ILE A 118 1.67 6.77 5.97
CA ILE A 118 3.12 7.01 5.86
C ILE A 118 3.83 5.76 5.37
N GLN A 119 3.57 4.63 6.05
CA GLN A 119 4.16 3.33 5.71
C GLN A 119 3.82 2.90 4.28
N LEU A 120 2.55 3.04 3.90
CA LEU A 120 2.07 2.64 2.58
C LEU A 120 2.61 3.55 1.48
N MET A 121 2.71 4.86 1.72
CA MET A 121 3.25 5.83 0.78
C MET A 121 4.73 5.59 0.51
N LEU A 122 5.54 5.36 1.57
CA LEU A 122 6.96 5.00 1.43
C LEU A 122 7.14 3.68 0.67
N SER A 123 6.35 2.66 1.03
CA SER A 123 6.40 1.36 0.36
C SER A 123 5.99 1.43 -1.11
N ALA A 124 4.91 2.17 -1.42
CA ALA A 124 4.43 2.32 -2.79
C ALA A 124 5.44 3.07 -3.67
N ARG A 125 6.08 4.11 -3.14
CA ARG A 125 7.14 4.84 -3.86
C ARG A 125 8.35 3.96 -4.15
N GLN A 126 8.78 3.18 -3.17
CA GLN A 126 9.89 2.25 -3.35
C GLN A 126 9.56 1.16 -4.39
N ALA A 127 8.33 0.62 -4.36
CA ALA A 127 7.85 -0.32 -5.36
C ALA A 127 7.85 0.29 -6.78
N VAL A 128 7.38 1.55 -6.92
CA VAL A 128 7.43 2.29 -8.19
C VAL A 128 8.87 2.50 -8.66
N ALA A 129 9.77 2.94 -7.78
CA ALA A 129 11.17 3.17 -8.11
C ALA A 129 11.87 1.89 -8.59
N ARG A 130 11.49 0.74 -8.02
CA ARG A 130 12.02 -0.58 -8.37
C ARG A 130 11.28 -1.27 -9.52
N ARG A 131 10.16 -0.71 -10.00
CA ARG A 131 9.24 -1.34 -10.96
C ARG A 131 8.78 -2.73 -10.53
N GLN A 132 8.51 -2.87 -9.23
CA GLN A 132 8.08 -4.12 -8.62
C GLN A 132 6.63 -4.01 -8.16
N ALA A 133 5.95 -5.16 -8.09
CA ALA A 133 4.67 -5.24 -7.39
C ALA A 133 4.88 -4.98 -5.90
N LEU A 134 3.96 -4.22 -5.30
CA LEU A 134 3.89 -4.04 -3.85
C LEU A 134 2.93 -5.08 -3.27
N TRP A 135 3.46 -5.94 -2.41
CA TRP A 135 2.68 -6.89 -1.62
C TRP A 135 2.44 -6.28 -0.25
N ILE A 136 1.18 -6.16 0.17
CA ILE A 136 0.86 -5.75 1.53
C ILE A 136 1.00 -6.95 2.45
N VAL A 137 1.73 -6.74 3.55
CA VAL A 137 1.85 -7.71 4.64
C VAL A 137 1.00 -7.20 5.79
N GLY A 138 0.18 -8.06 6.39
CA GLY A 138 -0.59 -7.77 7.60
C GLY A 138 -0.47 -8.90 8.61
#